data_AF-A0A1H3GQF7-F1
#
_entry.id   AF-A0A1H3GQF7-F1
#
_cell.length_a   1.000
_cell.length_b   1.000
_cell.length_c   1.000
_cell.angle_alpha   90.00
_cell.angle_beta   90.00
_cell.angle_gamma   90.00
#
_symmetry.space_group_name_H-M   'P 1'
#
loop_
_entity.id
_entity.type
_entity.pdbx_description
1 polymer ?
#
loop_
_entity_poly.entity_id
_entity_poly.type
_entity_poly.pdbx_seq_one_letter_code
_entity_poly.pdbx_strand_id
1 'polypeptide(L)'
;MGKKSNWHLENKPIAYKLTGGKCSKCEHTGKFVIHHKNYKQIEGKGIYSYSFEELHLMKLVEVLCYNCHTKEHFGDNLEHCYYCGKVTEKVRSMSLKIEVVICRKCFRGKGGLNGDFTIENNQLKLF
;
A
#
# COMPACT_ATOMS: atom_id res chain seq x y z
N MET A 1 19.11 -4.15 -9.69
CA MET A 1 18.19 -4.27 -8.53
C MET A 1 19.02 -4.06 -7.26
N GLY A 2 18.79 -3.02 -6.42
CA GLY A 2 19.58 -2.88 -5.18
C GLY A 2 19.66 -1.53 -4.45
N LYS A 3 18.66 -0.63 -4.50
CA LYS A 3 18.72 0.64 -3.71
C LYS A 3 17.46 0.98 -2.88
N LYS A 4 16.26 0.63 -3.35
CA LYS A 4 15.00 1.07 -2.71
C LYS A 4 14.65 0.34 -1.40
N SER A 5 14.93 -0.97 -1.30
CA SER A 5 14.61 -1.75 -0.09
C SER A 5 15.53 -1.45 1.07
N ASN A 6 16.81 -1.17 0.79
CA ASN A 6 17.80 -0.85 1.82
C ASN A 6 17.49 0.50 2.48
N TRP A 7 17.12 1.52 1.71
CA TRP A 7 16.82 2.85 2.26
C TRP A 7 15.77 2.82 3.38
N HIS A 8 14.65 2.09 3.18
CA HIS A 8 13.59 2.02 4.20
C HIS A 8 14.04 1.29 5.47
N LEU A 9 14.88 0.27 5.33
CA LEU A 9 15.41 -0.49 6.47
C LEU A 9 16.43 0.35 7.25
N GLU A 10 17.35 1.00 6.53
CA GLU A 10 18.38 1.89 7.07
C GLU A 10 17.78 3.08 7.81
N ASN A 11 16.67 3.63 7.30
CA ASN A 11 16.03 4.82 7.88
C ASN A 11 14.97 4.50 8.94
N LYS A 12 14.67 3.21 9.20
CA LYS A 12 13.66 2.83 10.20
C LYS A 12 14.01 3.27 11.63
N PRO A 13 15.26 3.15 12.11
CA PRO A 13 15.64 3.60 13.45
C PRO A 13 15.48 5.11 13.64
N ILE A 14 15.91 5.93 12.67
CA ILE A 14 15.78 7.39 12.76
C ILE A 14 14.32 7.83 12.66
N ALA A 15 13.52 7.18 11.82
CA ALA A 15 12.08 7.41 11.75
C ALA A 15 11.40 7.13 13.10
N TYR A 16 11.76 6.04 13.78
CA TYR A 16 11.26 5.76 15.12
C TYR A 16 11.71 6.81 16.14
N LYS A 17 12.99 7.20 16.12
CA LYS A 17 13.53 8.23 17.03
C LYS A 17 12.79 9.57 16.91
N LEU A 18 12.45 9.99 15.69
CA LEU A 18 11.76 11.26 15.45
C LEU A 18 10.26 11.22 15.72
N THR A 19 9.61 10.07 15.52
CA THR A 19 8.14 9.96 15.58
C THR A 19 7.63 9.19 16.78
N GLY A 20 8.51 8.56 17.56
CA GLY A 20 8.14 7.57 18.58
C GLY A 20 7.42 6.34 18.03
N GLY A 21 7.50 6.09 16.71
CA GLY A 21 6.71 5.06 16.03
C GLY A 21 5.20 5.34 16.00
N LYS A 22 4.81 6.60 16.26
CA LYS A 22 3.41 7.05 16.24
C LYS A 22 2.97 7.26 14.79
N CYS A 23 1.83 6.68 14.42
CA CYS A 23 1.22 6.91 13.12
C CYS A 23 0.87 8.39 12.95
N SER A 24 1.31 8.99 11.84
CA SER A 24 1.13 10.42 11.55
C SER A 24 -0.33 10.81 11.28
N LYS A 25 -1.23 9.83 11.08
CA LYS A 25 -2.64 10.05 10.74
C LYS A 25 -3.62 9.67 11.84
N CYS A 26 -3.36 8.57 12.57
CA CYS A 26 -4.30 8.03 13.56
C CYS A 26 -3.70 7.85 14.95
N GLU A 27 -2.49 8.36 15.19
CA GLU A 27 -1.83 8.33 16.49
C GLU A 27 -1.48 6.94 17.05
N HIS A 28 -1.83 5.86 16.34
CA HIS A 28 -1.51 4.49 16.75
C HIS A 28 0.02 4.29 16.84
N THR A 29 0.47 3.80 17.99
CA THR A 29 1.87 3.44 18.23
C THR A 29 2.08 1.94 18.01
N GLY A 30 3.07 1.57 17.21
CA GLY A 30 3.37 0.16 16.96
C GLY A 30 4.17 -0.07 15.68
N LYS A 31 3.89 -1.19 15.00
CA LYS A 31 4.53 -1.48 13.70
C LYS A 31 4.12 -0.42 12.67
N PHE A 32 5.13 0.19 12.06
CA PHE A 32 4.94 1.22 11.05
C PHE A 32 5.76 0.98 9.78
N VAL A 33 5.42 1.72 8.75
CA VAL A 33 6.17 1.86 7.50
C VAL A 33 6.42 3.35 7.21
N ILE A 34 7.52 3.63 6.51
CA ILE A 34 7.78 4.97 5.97
C ILE A 34 7.03 5.08 4.64
N HIS A 35 6.11 6.02 4.54
CA HIS A 35 5.34 6.34 3.35
C HIS A 35 5.96 7.53 2.63
N HIS A 36 6.11 7.45 1.31
CA HIS A 36 6.50 8.58 0.48
C HIS A 36 5.23 9.15 -0.16
N LYS A 37 4.92 10.43 0.10
CA LYS A 37 3.69 11.07 -0.43
C LYS A 37 3.72 11.26 -1.94
N ASN A 38 4.92 11.37 -2.51
CA ASN A 38 5.15 11.33 -3.95
C ASN A 38 6.57 10.81 -4.23
N TYR A 39 6.82 10.42 -5.47
CA TYR A 39 8.14 9.94 -5.92
C TYR A 39 8.83 10.92 -6.88
N LYS A 40 8.54 12.22 -6.74
CA LYS A 40 9.14 13.25 -7.60
C LYS A 40 10.64 13.39 -7.28
N GLN A 41 11.41 13.83 -8.27
CA GLN A 41 12.77 14.30 -8.03
C GLN A 41 12.73 15.65 -7.32
N ILE A 42 13.73 15.90 -6.47
CA ILE A 42 13.96 17.18 -5.80
C ILE A 42 15.29 17.68 -6.36
N GLU A 43 15.29 18.86 -6.99
CA GLU A 43 16.52 19.46 -7.57
C GLU A 43 17.31 18.51 -8.49
N GLY A 44 16.60 17.71 -9.30
CA GLY A 44 17.20 16.72 -10.21
C GLY A 44 17.74 15.45 -9.53
N LYS A 45 17.65 15.34 -8.21
CA LYS A 45 18.02 14.15 -7.44
C LYS A 45 16.80 13.29 -7.14
N GLY A 46 16.95 11.96 -7.21
CA GLY A 46 15.88 11.02 -6.85
C GLY A 46 15.61 11.03 -5.35
N ILE A 47 14.34 10.91 -4.94
CA ILE A 47 13.93 11.02 -3.52
C ILE A 47 14.75 10.14 -2.55
N TYR A 48 15.22 8.98 -2.99
CA TYR A 48 16.03 8.05 -2.19
C TYR A 48 17.50 8.47 -2.00
N SER A 49 17.94 9.61 -2.55
CA SER A 49 19.26 10.17 -2.25
C SER A 49 19.29 11.01 -0.98
N TYR A 50 18.12 11.36 -0.45
CA TYR A 50 17.97 12.16 0.76
C TYR A 50 17.80 11.26 1.99
N SER A 51 18.19 11.74 3.16
CA SER A 51 17.93 11.08 4.44
C SER A 51 16.45 11.15 4.81
N PHE A 52 16.01 10.28 5.72
CA PHE A 52 14.66 10.40 6.25
C PHE A 52 14.42 11.75 6.94
N GLU A 53 15.39 12.30 7.67
CA GLU A 53 15.23 13.61 8.32
C GLU A 53 14.99 14.72 7.29
N GLU A 54 15.78 14.76 6.21
CA GLU A 54 15.62 15.74 5.14
C GLU A 54 14.22 15.66 4.52
N LEU A 55 13.80 14.45 4.15
CA LEU A 55 12.47 14.24 3.56
C LEU A 55 11.33 14.51 4.55
N HIS A 56 11.55 14.26 5.84
CA HIS A 56 10.58 14.52 6.90
C HIS A 56 10.41 16.02 7.13
N LEU A 57 11.50 16.77 7.17
CA LEU A 57 11.49 18.25 7.23
C LEU A 57 10.79 18.85 6.01
N MET A 58 11.01 18.29 4.82
CA MET A 58 10.32 18.67 3.59
C MET A 58 8.85 18.21 3.54
N LYS A 59 8.38 17.46 4.55
CA LYS A 59 7.03 16.86 4.64
C LYS A 59 6.69 15.90 3.48
N LEU A 60 7.71 15.30 2.87
CA LEU A 60 7.60 14.37 1.73
C LEU A 60 7.50 12.90 2.15
N VAL A 61 7.90 12.59 3.39
CA VAL A 61 7.69 11.28 4.01
C VAL A 61 6.92 11.39 5.31
N GLU A 62 6.19 10.32 5.64
CA GLU A 62 5.47 10.18 6.90
C GLU A 62 5.53 8.75 7.43
N VAL A 63 5.33 8.59 8.74
CA VAL A 63 5.29 7.29 9.40
C VAL A 63 3.84 6.86 9.54
N LEU A 64 3.46 5.73 8.93
CA LEU A 64 2.08 5.25 8.92
C LEU A 64 1.97 3.82 9.48
N CYS A 65 0.89 3.55 10.20
CA CYS A 65 0.48 2.18 10.48
C CYS A 65 0.00 1.50 9.19
N TYR A 66 -0.08 0.17 9.20
CA TYR A 66 -0.49 -0.60 8.03
C TYR A 66 -1.82 -0.13 7.44
N ASN A 67 -2.82 0.16 8.28
CA ASN A 67 -4.15 0.57 7.83
C ASN A 67 -4.12 1.95 7.17
N CYS A 68 -3.45 2.94 7.77
CA CYS A 68 -3.34 4.27 7.17
C CYS A 68 -2.50 4.24 5.90
N HIS A 69 -1.40 3.49 5.87
CA HIS A 69 -0.60 3.33 4.66
C HIS A 69 -1.40 2.73 3.51
N THR A 70 -2.21 1.72 3.81
CA THR A 70 -3.12 1.08 2.84
C THR A 70 -4.14 2.09 2.33
N LYS A 71 -4.71 2.94 3.20
CA LYS A 71 -5.63 4.02 2.80
C LYS A 71 -4.99 5.06 1.88
N GLU A 72 -3.75 5.46 2.10
CA GLU A 72 -3.08 6.45 1.22
C GLU A 72 -2.92 5.91 -0.21
N HIS A 73 -2.69 4.61 -0.40
CA HIS A 73 -2.55 4.03 -1.74
C HIS A 73 -3.89 3.75 -2.42
N PHE A 74 -4.94 3.47 -1.65
CA PHE A 74 -6.16 2.86 -2.17
C PHE A 74 -7.44 3.67 -1.87
N GLY A 75 -7.31 4.80 -1.18
CA GLY A 75 -8.43 5.60 -0.68
C GLY A 75 -9.21 4.91 0.44
N ASP A 76 -10.44 5.37 0.69
CA ASP A 76 -11.34 4.78 1.70
C ASP A 76 -12.10 3.54 1.21
N ASN A 77 -11.91 3.13 -0.06
CA ASN A 77 -12.54 1.96 -0.66
C ASN A 77 -11.82 0.65 -0.28
N LEU A 78 -11.62 0.47 1.02
CA LEU A 78 -10.94 -0.67 1.61
C LEU A 78 -11.93 -1.68 2.18
N GLU A 79 -11.75 -2.94 1.81
CA GLU A 79 -12.46 -4.07 2.39
C GLU A 79 -11.49 -5.17 2.79
N HIS A 80 -11.96 -6.15 3.57
CA HIS A 80 -11.14 -7.27 4.00
C HIS A 80 -11.22 -8.40 2.97
N CYS A 81 -10.07 -8.97 2.63
CA CYS A 81 -10.00 -10.14 1.76
C CYS A 81 -10.72 -11.32 2.42
N TYR A 82 -11.71 -11.89 1.74
CA TYR A 82 -12.45 -13.06 2.22
C TYR A 82 -11.55 -14.21 2.68
N TYR A 83 -10.48 -14.50 1.91
CA TYR A 83 -9.62 -15.64 2.21
C TYR A 83 -8.59 -15.44 3.31
N CYS A 84 -8.13 -14.21 3.56
CA CYS A 84 -7.03 -14.00 4.52
C CYS A 84 -7.30 -12.89 5.53
N GLY A 85 -8.46 -12.25 5.50
CA GLY A 85 -8.83 -11.16 6.39
C GLY A 85 -7.92 -9.94 6.28
N LYS A 86 -7.07 -9.83 5.24
CA LYS A 86 -6.21 -8.66 5.04
C LYS A 86 -6.92 -7.59 4.24
N VAL A 87 -6.76 -6.34 4.66
CA VAL A 87 -7.31 -5.16 3.96
C VAL A 87 -6.80 -5.10 2.52
N THR A 88 -7.68 -4.81 1.57
CA THR A 88 -7.43 -4.76 0.12
C THR A 88 -8.41 -3.83 -0.60
N GLU A 89 -8.08 -3.40 -1.82
CA GLU A 89 -8.95 -2.58 -2.68
C GLU A 89 -10.26 -3.30 -3.04
N LYS A 90 -11.39 -2.58 -2.96
CA LYS A 90 -12.71 -3.05 -3.42
C LYS A 90 -12.79 -3.28 -4.93
N VAL A 91 -12.02 -2.54 -5.74
CA VAL A 91 -12.08 -2.55 -7.22
C VAL A 91 -11.87 -3.94 -7.84
N ARG A 92 -11.29 -4.89 -7.11
CA ARG A 92 -11.00 -6.25 -7.59
C ARG A 92 -12.10 -7.30 -7.32
N SER A 93 -13.16 -6.99 -6.56
CA SER A 93 -14.31 -7.91 -6.43
C SER A 93 -15.20 -7.92 -7.67
N MET A 94 -15.08 -6.90 -8.53
CA MET A 94 -15.93 -6.72 -9.70
C MET A 94 -15.66 -7.72 -10.84
N SER A 95 -14.66 -8.60 -10.69
CA SER A 95 -14.34 -9.66 -11.65
C SER A 95 -14.79 -11.06 -11.20
N LEU A 96 -15.54 -11.16 -10.10
CA LEU A 96 -16.03 -12.42 -9.56
C LEU A 96 -17.56 -12.40 -9.50
N LYS A 97 -18.20 -13.55 -9.75
CA LYS A 97 -19.66 -13.73 -9.57
C LYS A 97 -20.13 -13.71 -8.11
N ILE A 98 -19.21 -13.48 -7.18
CA ILE A 98 -19.44 -13.51 -5.74
C ILE A 98 -19.11 -12.14 -5.17
N GLU A 99 -20.01 -11.61 -4.33
CA GLU A 99 -19.90 -10.30 -3.64
C GLU A 99 -18.83 -10.30 -2.53
N VAL A 100 -17.65 -10.83 -2.83
CA VAL A 100 -16.55 -10.89 -1.87
C VAL A 100 -15.30 -10.24 -2.46
N VAL A 101 -14.62 -9.48 -1.62
CA VAL A 101 -13.35 -8.86 -2.00
C VAL A 101 -12.21 -9.86 -1.79
N ILE A 102 -11.37 -10.06 -2.82
CA ILE A 102 -10.24 -10.98 -2.78
C ILE A 102 -8.95 -10.24 -3.11
N CYS A 103 -7.94 -10.33 -2.24
CA CYS A 103 -6.64 -9.68 -2.47
C CYS A 103 -5.83 -10.38 -3.57
N ARG A 104 -4.93 -9.63 -4.23
CA ARG A 104 -4.07 -10.13 -5.33
C ARG A 104 -3.34 -11.43 -5.00
N LYS A 105 -2.85 -11.59 -3.77
CA LYS A 105 -2.12 -12.79 -3.34
C LYS A 105 -3.04 -14.01 -3.28
N CYS A 106 -4.23 -13.86 -2.69
CA CYS A 106 -5.22 -14.92 -2.61
C CYS A 106 -5.80 -15.26 -3.98
N PHE A 107 -6.09 -14.26 -4.82
CA PHE A 107 -6.52 -14.47 -6.20
C PHE A 107 -5.51 -15.32 -6.99
N ARG A 108 -4.21 -15.00 -6.90
CA ARG A 108 -3.15 -15.77 -7.56
C ARG A 108 -2.94 -17.16 -6.96
N GLY A 109 -2.99 -17.29 -5.64
CA GLY A 109 -2.68 -18.53 -4.93
C GLY A 109 -3.84 -19.54 -4.85
N LYS A 110 -5.08 -19.09 -5.03
CA LYS A 110 -6.28 -19.93 -4.98
C LYS A 110 -6.92 -20.21 -6.35
N GLY A 111 -6.32 -19.71 -7.42
CA GLY A 111 -6.74 -19.99 -8.79
C GLY A 111 -7.07 -18.72 -9.57
N GLY A 112 -6.04 -18.10 -10.13
CA GLY A 112 -6.19 -17.42 -11.41
C GLY A 112 -5.87 -18.41 -12.54
N LEU A 113 -6.65 -18.35 -13.62
CA LEU A 113 -6.57 -19.08 -14.91
C LEU A 113 -7.17 -20.50 -15.02
N ASN A 114 -7.45 -21.24 -13.93
CA ASN A 114 -8.03 -22.60 -14.01
C ASN A 114 -9.37 -22.78 -13.26
N GLY A 115 -10.05 -21.69 -12.87
CA GLY A 115 -11.42 -21.76 -12.38
C GLY A 115 -12.40 -21.76 -13.54
N ASP A 116 -13.47 -22.54 -13.49
CA ASP A 116 -14.50 -22.51 -14.53
C ASP A 116 -15.25 -21.15 -14.52
N PHE A 117 -15.00 -20.34 -15.56
CA PHE A 117 -15.55 -18.99 -15.76
C PHE A 117 -16.61 -18.96 -16.88
N THR A 118 -17.38 -20.03 -17.11
CA THR A 118 -18.37 -20.22 -18.20
C THR A 118 -19.56 -19.23 -18.27
N ILE A 119 -19.49 -18.03 -17.70
CA ILE A 119 -20.52 -16.99 -17.95
C ILE A 119 -19.87 -15.79 -18.62
N GLU A 120 -20.59 -15.32 -19.65
CA GLU A 120 -20.16 -14.33 -20.62
C GLU A 120 -19.65 -13.03 -19.96
N ASN A 121 -18.45 -12.62 -20.39
CA ASN A 121 -17.80 -11.40 -19.98
C ASN A 121 -18.55 -10.19 -20.57
N ASN A 122 -19.24 -9.43 -19.73
CA ASN A 122 -20.03 -8.27 -20.11
C ASN A 122 -19.29 -6.92 -19.98
N GLN A 123 -17.94 -6.94 -20.02
CA GLN A 123 -17.10 -5.72 -20.04
C GLN A 123 -17.40 -4.75 -21.20
N LEU A 124 -18.14 -5.16 -22.25
CA LEU A 124 -18.52 -4.29 -23.36
C LEU A 124 -19.82 -3.50 -23.14
N LYS A 125 -20.50 -3.62 -21.99
CA LYS A 125 -21.75 -2.88 -21.70
C LYS A 125 -21.59 -1.66 -20.79
N LEU A 126 -20.35 -1.27 -20.47
CA LEU A 126 -20.05 -0.17 -19.54
C LEU A 126 -19.36 1.04 -20.20
N PHE A 127 -19.35 1.11 -21.53
CA PHE A 127 -19.10 2.34 -22.29
C PHE A 127 -20.24 2.57 -23.27
#